data_AF-A0A661P0Z9-F1
#
_entry.id   AF-A0A661P0Z9-F1
#
_cell.length_a   1.000
_cell.length_b   1.000
_cell.length_c   1.000
_cell.angle_alpha   90.00
_cell.angle_beta   90.00
_cell.angle_gamma   90.00
#
_symmetry.space_group_name_H-M   'P 1'
#
loop_
_entity.id
_entity.type
_entity.pdbx_description
1 polymer ?
#
loop_
_entity_poly.entity_id
_entity_poly.type
_entity_poly.pdbx_seq_one_letter_code
_entity_poly.pdbx_strand_id
1 'polypeptide(L)'
;MSKFLSKQEHNIEKPREINPDGDPIQRLQTALSTFLGTDELTAETALIINNACKKGRISFEKVEEISKGNAEDVLLLCWQWRLLIPVRSSKCGEWDDRLFMLDHGEIYELPNVVKYLIKSARRTGHWDPDFALTEIFSDTDESLRNRMPDLLKKMKGFSQSNIINAFQIKQACAKANVKQNVDTLIALLKVGGVISPKLRALAYVAKAGSPVYEINPCVLA
;
A
#
# COMPACT_ATOMS: atom_id res chain seq x y z
N MET A 1 -26.50 47.16 3.62
CA MET A 1 -25.36 46.39 4.15
C MET A 1 -25.76 44.92 4.24
N SER A 2 -25.58 44.15 3.17
CA SER A 2 -25.79 42.70 3.19
C SER A 2 -24.64 42.08 2.40
N LYS A 3 -23.78 41.33 3.09
CA LYS A 3 -22.58 40.74 2.50
C LYS A 3 -22.29 39.41 3.21
N PHE A 4 -22.11 38.39 2.37
CA PHE A 4 -21.48 37.10 2.62
C PHE A 4 -22.27 36.03 3.37
N LEU A 5 -23.12 35.32 2.60
CA LEU A 5 -23.24 33.87 2.73
C LEU A 5 -22.28 33.24 1.71
N SER A 6 -21.13 32.77 2.20
CA SER A 6 -20.19 31.94 1.45
C SER A 6 -20.80 30.55 1.26
N LYS A 7 -21.06 30.18 0.02
CA LYS A 7 -21.34 28.81 -0.39
C LYS A 7 -20.04 28.00 -0.23
N GLN A 8 -20.02 27.03 0.68
CA GLN A 8 -19.07 25.92 0.59
C GLN A 8 -19.59 24.95 -0.46
N GLU A 9 -19.02 25.02 -1.66
CA GLU A 9 -19.20 24.00 -2.67
C GLU A 9 -18.56 22.71 -2.18
N HIS A 10 -19.39 21.72 -1.85
CA HIS A 10 -18.97 20.33 -1.78
C HIS A 10 -18.45 19.95 -3.16
N ASN A 11 -17.13 19.82 -3.27
CA ASN A 11 -16.46 19.29 -4.44
C ASN A 11 -16.76 17.78 -4.49
N ILE A 12 -17.91 17.43 -5.07
CA ILE A 12 -18.27 16.05 -5.37
C ILE A 12 -17.30 15.62 -6.47
N GLU A 13 -16.27 14.84 -6.11
CA GLU A 13 -15.42 14.18 -7.10
C GLU A 13 -16.32 13.48 -8.12
N LYS A 14 -16.17 13.84 -9.40
CA LYS A 14 -16.87 13.15 -10.48
C LYS A 14 -16.62 11.65 -10.35
N PRO A 15 -17.64 10.79 -10.55
CA PRO A 15 -17.44 9.35 -10.60
C PRO A 15 -16.35 9.06 -11.62
N ARG A 16 -15.26 8.46 -11.16
CA ARG A 16 -14.11 8.17 -12.03
C ARG A 16 -14.57 7.25 -13.16
N GLU A 17 -14.28 7.63 -14.39
CA GLU A 17 -14.69 6.88 -15.57
C GLU A 17 -14.16 5.45 -15.48
N ILE A 18 -15.08 4.51 -15.38
CA ILE A 18 -14.78 3.09 -15.55
C ILE A 18 -14.66 2.90 -17.05
N ASN A 19 -13.48 2.52 -17.53
CA ASN A 19 -13.31 2.08 -18.92
C ASN A 19 -13.43 0.55 -18.94
N PRO A 20 -14.62 -0.03 -19.19
CA PRO A 20 -14.82 -1.48 -19.17
C PRO A 20 -14.16 -2.21 -20.34
N ASP A 21 -13.84 -1.50 -21.43
CA ASP A 21 -13.49 -2.11 -22.72
C ASP A 21 -11.97 -2.26 -22.96
N GLY A 22 -11.12 -1.61 -22.15
CA GLY A 22 -9.66 -1.76 -22.24
C GLY A 22 -9.12 -3.04 -21.57
N ASP A 23 -7.89 -3.44 -21.90
CA ASP A 23 -7.20 -4.53 -21.21
C ASP A 23 -6.89 -4.14 -19.74
N PRO A 24 -7.41 -4.90 -18.73
CA PRO A 24 -7.09 -4.65 -17.33
C PRO A 24 -5.61 -4.65 -16.99
N ILE A 25 -4.79 -5.41 -17.72
CA ILE A 25 -3.34 -5.47 -17.51
C ILE A 25 -2.69 -4.18 -18.02
N GLN A 26 -3.07 -3.71 -19.20
CA GLN A 26 -2.59 -2.43 -19.72
C GLN A 26 -2.95 -1.26 -18.80
N ARG A 27 -4.17 -1.24 -18.24
CA ARG A 27 -4.56 -0.25 -17.22
C ARG A 27 -3.70 -0.33 -15.95
N LEU A 28 -3.41 -1.54 -15.48
CA LEU A 28 -2.53 -1.72 -14.33
C LEU A 28 -1.10 -1.24 -14.62
N GLN A 29 -0.57 -1.53 -15.81
CA GLN A 29 0.74 -1.04 -16.24
C GLN A 29 0.77 0.50 -16.28
N THR A 30 -0.26 1.14 -16.84
CA THR A 30 -0.40 2.61 -16.83
C THR A 30 -0.44 3.17 -15.41
N ALA A 31 -1.12 2.50 -14.48
CA ALA A 31 -1.17 2.93 -13.09
C ALA A 31 0.19 2.81 -12.39
N LEU A 32 0.94 1.73 -12.65
CA LEU A 32 2.26 1.50 -12.06
C LEU A 32 3.32 2.48 -12.61
N SER A 33 3.21 2.86 -13.88
CA SER A 33 4.22 3.69 -14.52
C SER A 33 4.32 5.10 -13.94
N THR A 34 3.31 5.55 -13.19
CA THR A 34 3.32 6.85 -12.49
C THR A 34 4.39 6.93 -11.41
N PHE A 35 4.83 5.79 -10.85
CA PHE A 35 5.84 5.73 -9.79
C PHE A 35 6.97 4.73 -10.03
N LEU A 36 6.78 3.74 -10.92
CA LEU A 36 7.84 2.81 -11.32
C LEU A 36 8.58 3.23 -12.60
N GLY A 37 8.01 4.16 -13.39
CA GLY A 37 8.52 4.50 -14.72
C GLY A 37 7.94 3.62 -15.84
N THR A 38 8.29 3.92 -17.09
CA THR A 38 7.65 3.33 -18.29
C THR A 38 8.50 2.26 -18.99
N ASP A 39 9.34 1.53 -18.25
CA ASP A 39 10.23 0.52 -18.82
C ASP A 39 9.59 -0.88 -18.93
N GLU A 40 10.37 -1.84 -19.43
CA GLU A 40 9.98 -3.24 -19.58
C GLU A 40 9.69 -3.90 -18.22
N LEU A 41 10.42 -3.53 -17.16
CA LEU A 41 10.20 -4.05 -15.80
C LEU A 41 8.80 -3.69 -15.29
N THR A 42 8.29 -2.49 -15.59
CA THR A 42 6.92 -2.10 -15.21
C THR A 42 5.87 -2.98 -15.90
N ALA A 43 6.05 -3.33 -17.17
CA ALA A 43 5.13 -4.21 -17.90
C ALA A 43 5.10 -5.62 -17.32
N GLU A 44 6.28 -6.18 -17.04
CA GLU A 44 6.41 -7.51 -16.42
C GLU A 44 5.87 -7.51 -14.98
N THR A 45 6.15 -6.46 -14.22
CA THR A 45 5.61 -6.25 -12.87
C THR A 45 4.09 -6.29 -12.89
N ALA A 46 3.44 -5.60 -13.85
CA ALA A 46 1.99 -5.61 -13.99
C ALA A 46 1.44 -7.03 -14.19
N LEU A 47 2.08 -7.84 -15.04
CA LEU A 47 1.70 -9.23 -15.29
C LEU A 47 1.84 -10.09 -14.03
N ILE A 48 2.98 -9.98 -13.34
CA ILE A 48 3.32 -10.74 -12.14
C ILE A 48 2.36 -10.43 -10.99
N ILE A 49 2.16 -9.15 -10.65
CA ILE A 49 1.28 -8.79 -9.54
C ILE A 49 -0.20 -9.06 -9.86
N ASN A 50 -0.61 -8.98 -11.13
CA ASN A 50 -1.94 -9.41 -11.55
C ASN A 50 -2.14 -10.91 -11.37
N ASN A 51 -1.13 -11.74 -11.66
CA ASN A 51 -1.17 -13.18 -11.41
C ASN A 51 -1.29 -13.47 -9.90
N ALA A 52 -0.42 -12.84 -9.10
CA ALA A 52 -0.44 -12.95 -7.64
C ALA A 52 -1.77 -12.48 -7.05
N CYS A 53 -2.38 -11.41 -7.59
CA CYS A 53 -3.66 -10.89 -7.12
C CYS A 53 -4.82 -11.86 -7.33
N LYS A 54 -4.79 -12.65 -8.41
CA LYS A 54 -5.81 -13.67 -8.68
C LYS A 54 -5.66 -14.90 -7.79
N LYS A 55 -4.42 -15.31 -7.49
CA LYS A 55 -4.12 -16.55 -6.75
C LYS A 55 -3.83 -16.33 -5.26
N GLY A 56 -3.71 -15.07 -4.82
CA GLY A 56 -3.26 -14.67 -3.48
C GLY A 56 -1.74 -14.70 -3.29
N ARG A 57 -1.03 -15.49 -4.09
CA ARG A 57 0.42 -15.72 -4.02
C ARG A 57 1.00 -16.05 -5.39
N ILE A 58 2.32 -15.95 -5.53
CA ILE A 58 3.08 -16.35 -6.71
C ILE A 58 4.39 -17.02 -6.29
N SER A 59 4.83 -18.06 -7.00
CA SER A 59 6.13 -18.70 -6.74
C SER A 59 7.23 -18.08 -7.61
N PHE A 60 8.49 -18.24 -7.22
CA PHE A 60 9.65 -17.77 -7.99
C PHE A 60 9.64 -18.32 -9.43
N GLU A 61 9.37 -19.61 -9.61
CA GLU A 61 9.31 -20.24 -10.93
C GLU A 61 8.26 -19.59 -11.82
N LYS A 62 7.12 -19.22 -11.21
CA LYS A 62 6.07 -18.57 -11.98
C LYS A 62 6.45 -17.14 -12.37
N VAL A 63 7.29 -16.47 -11.58
CA VAL A 63 7.87 -15.18 -11.96
C VAL A 63 8.83 -15.40 -13.14
N GLU A 64 9.74 -16.37 -13.08
CA GLU A 64 10.66 -16.71 -14.18
C GLU A 64 9.94 -17.02 -15.49
N GLU A 65 8.85 -17.79 -15.43
CA GLU A 65 8.02 -18.07 -16.60
C GLU A 65 7.42 -16.79 -17.24
N ILE A 66 7.20 -15.73 -16.47
CA ILE A 66 6.56 -14.49 -16.93
C ILE A 66 7.58 -13.43 -17.35
N SER A 67 8.68 -13.27 -16.61
CA SER A 67 9.60 -12.13 -16.69
C SER A 67 10.68 -12.23 -17.77
N LYS A 68 10.62 -13.21 -18.68
CA LYS A 68 11.52 -13.33 -19.84
C LYS A 68 13.02 -13.16 -19.55
N GLY A 69 13.47 -13.49 -18.33
CA GLY A 69 14.86 -13.33 -17.88
C GLY A 69 15.11 -12.24 -16.84
N ASN A 70 14.14 -11.37 -16.54
CA ASN A 70 14.27 -10.29 -15.55
C ASN A 70 13.63 -10.63 -14.18
N ALA A 71 13.49 -11.92 -13.85
CA ALA A 71 12.77 -12.36 -12.64
C ALA A 71 13.31 -11.71 -11.36
N GLU A 72 14.63 -11.68 -11.23
CA GLU A 72 15.32 -11.13 -10.07
C GLU A 72 15.07 -9.63 -9.93
N ASP A 73 15.21 -8.87 -11.01
CA ASP A 73 15.01 -7.42 -11.03
C ASP A 73 13.55 -7.04 -10.73
N VAL A 74 12.59 -7.75 -11.34
CA VAL A 74 11.16 -7.53 -11.06
C VAL A 74 10.82 -7.86 -9.61
N LEU A 75 11.36 -8.95 -9.05
CA LEU A 75 11.12 -9.32 -7.66
C LEU A 75 11.79 -8.35 -6.69
N LEU A 76 13.00 -7.87 -7.00
CA LEU A 76 13.69 -6.85 -6.22
C LEU A 76 12.90 -5.54 -6.20
N LEU A 77 12.38 -5.11 -7.35
CA LEU A 77 11.52 -3.94 -7.48
C LEU A 77 10.22 -4.12 -6.67
N CYS A 78 9.56 -5.27 -6.83
CA CYS A 78 8.35 -5.59 -6.07
C CYS A 78 8.60 -5.60 -4.56
N TRP A 79 9.76 -6.12 -4.14
CA TRP A 79 10.16 -6.15 -2.75
C TRP A 79 10.41 -4.74 -2.20
N GLN A 80 11.17 -3.91 -2.93
CA GLN A 80 11.45 -2.52 -2.55
C GLN A 80 10.17 -1.72 -2.33
N TRP A 81 9.17 -1.89 -3.18
CA TRP A 81 7.87 -1.22 -3.07
C TRP A 81 6.89 -1.91 -2.13
N ARG A 82 7.23 -3.08 -1.57
CA ARG A 82 6.31 -3.95 -0.82
C ARG A 82 5.05 -4.32 -1.62
N LEU A 83 5.17 -4.39 -2.95
CA LEU A 83 4.14 -4.94 -3.82
C LEU A 83 3.98 -6.43 -3.53
N LEU A 84 5.10 -7.16 -3.54
CA LEU A 84 5.19 -8.56 -3.15
C LEU A 84 6.13 -8.71 -1.95
N ILE A 85 5.79 -9.63 -1.06
CA ILE A 85 6.52 -9.90 0.17
C ILE A 85 6.76 -11.41 0.29
N PRO A 86 7.96 -11.86 0.69
CA PRO A 86 8.22 -13.29 0.90
C PRO A 86 7.32 -13.87 1.99
N VAL A 87 6.78 -15.06 1.74
CA VAL A 87 6.06 -15.83 2.77
C VAL A 87 7.06 -16.38 3.79
N ARG A 88 8.27 -16.73 3.37
CA ARG A 88 9.34 -17.19 4.26
C ARG A 88 9.73 -16.07 5.25
N SER A 89 9.82 -16.43 6.52
CA SER A 89 10.26 -15.54 7.60
C SER A 89 11.28 -16.24 8.49
N SER A 90 12.09 -15.46 9.19
CA SER A 90 13.05 -16.00 10.17
C SER A 90 12.36 -16.36 11.49
N LYS A 91 11.63 -15.40 12.05
CA LYS A 91 10.98 -15.52 13.36
C LYS A 91 9.53 -15.02 13.32
N CYS A 92 9.29 -13.88 12.67
CA CYS A 92 8.00 -13.20 12.71
C CYS A 92 7.55 -12.71 11.31
N GLY A 93 6.27 -12.33 11.21
CA GLY A 93 5.63 -11.99 9.93
C GLY A 93 5.88 -10.55 9.44
N GLU A 94 6.57 -9.72 10.21
CA GLU A 94 6.95 -8.35 9.90
C GLU A 94 7.83 -8.28 8.65
N TRP A 95 7.73 -7.17 7.91
CA TRP A 95 8.38 -7.07 6.60
C TRP A 95 9.90 -7.14 6.74
N ASP A 96 10.48 -6.47 7.73
CA ASP A 96 11.92 -6.48 7.93
C ASP A 96 12.49 -7.80 8.48
N ASP A 97 11.64 -8.78 8.80
CA ASP A 97 12.04 -10.14 9.19
C ASP A 97 11.75 -11.22 8.12
N ARG A 98 11.14 -10.83 6.99
CA ARG A 98 10.98 -11.72 5.84
C ARG A 98 12.33 -12.02 5.18
N LEU A 99 12.48 -13.27 4.74
CA LEU A 99 13.69 -13.73 4.07
C LEU A 99 13.47 -13.65 2.56
N PHE A 100 14.00 -12.60 1.95
CA PHE A 100 13.95 -12.41 0.50
C PHE A 100 15.03 -13.27 -0.17
N MET A 101 14.61 -14.33 -0.86
CA MET A 101 15.45 -15.31 -1.52
C MET A 101 14.96 -15.51 -2.94
N LEU A 102 15.87 -15.52 -3.92
CA LEU A 102 15.56 -15.72 -5.33
C LEU A 102 15.92 -17.17 -5.70
N ASP A 103 15.10 -18.12 -5.24
CA ASP A 103 15.37 -19.55 -5.40
C ASP A 103 14.07 -20.33 -5.68
N HIS A 104 14.20 -21.51 -6.25
CA HIS A 104 13.10 -22.44 -6.46
C HIS A 104 12.42 -22.81 -5.14
N GLY A 105 11.10 -22.91 -5.17
CA GLY A 105 10.24 -23.15 -4.03
C GLY A 105 9.88 -21.90 -3.22
N GLU A 106 10.48 -20.73 -3.52
CA GLU A 106 10.12 -19.49 -2.84
C GLU A 106 8.75 -18.99 -3.28
N ILE A 107 7.99 -18.48 -2.30
CA ILE A 107 6.62 -18.00 -2.49
C ILE A 107 6.52 -16.58 -1.97
N TYR A 108 5.83 -15.74 -2.73
CA TYR A 108 5.56 -14.35 -2.44
C TYR A 108 4.06 -14.08 -2.39
N GLU A 109 3.67 -13.17 -1.51
CA GLU A 109 2.28 -12.75 -1.30
C GLU A 109 2.11 -11.23 -1.43
N LEU A 110 0.90 -10.81 -1.77
CA LEU A 110 0.53 -9.40 -1.80
C LEU A 110 0.01 -8.97 -0.42
N PRO A 111 0.48 -7.84 0.15
CA PRO A 111 -0.20 -7.19 1.25
C PRO A 111 -1.65 -6.85 0.89
N ASN A 112 -2.55 -6.82 1.88
CA ASN A 112 -3.97 -6.61 1.62
C ASN A 112 -4.24 -5.28 0.90
N VAL A 113 -3.60 -4.19 1.33
CA VAL A 113 -3.75 -2.88 0.65
C VAL A 113 -3.32 -2.91 -0.81
N VAL A 114 -2.28 -3.65 -1.14
CA VAL A 114 -1.79 -3.80 -2.51
C VAL A 114 -2.82 -4.55 -3.36
N LYS A 115 -3.52 -5.54 -2.80
CA LYS A 115 -4.61 -6.23 -3.53
C LYS A 115 -5.72 -5.25 -3.94
N TYR A 116 -6.13 -4.34 -3.05
CA TYR A 116 -7.16 -3.34 -3.36
C TYR A 116 -6.66 -2.29 -4.36
N LEU A 117 -5.40 -1.85 -4.23
CA LEU A 117 -4.74 -0.97 -5.21
C LEU A 117 -4.74 -1.59 -6.60
N ILE A 118 -4.29 -2.84 -6.74
CA ILE A 118 -4.28 -3.57 -8.02
C ILE A 118 -5.70 -3.72 -8.58
N LYS A 119 -6.69 -4.09 -7.76
CA LYS A 119 -8.09 -4.22 -8.20
C LYS A 119 -8.63 -2.89 -8.73
N SER A 120 -8.35 -1.78 -8.05
CA SER A 120 -8.77 -0.45 -8.50
C SER A 120 -8.07 -0.06 -9.79
N ALA A 121 -6.74 -0.17 -9.85
CA ALA A 121 -5.93 0.15 -11.01
C ALA A 121 -6.33 -0.66 -12.26
N ARG A 122 -6.63 -1.95 -12.10
CA ARG A 122 -7.15 -2.80 -13.18
C ARG A 122 -8.51 -2.33 -13.73
N ARG A 123 -9.30 -1.61 -12.94
CA ARG A 123 -10.60 -1.07 -13.35
C ARG A 123 -10.48 0.34 -13.94
N THR A 124 -9.63 1.18 -13.37
CA THR A 124 -9.61 2.63 -13.63
C THR A 124 -8.38 3.11 -14.38
N GLY A 125 -7.30 2.33 -14.41
CA GLY A 125 -5.99 2.77 -14.92
C GLY A 125 -5.25 3.73 -13.99
N HIS A 126 -5.76 3.96 -12.77
CA HIS A 126 -5.18 4.90 -11.81
C HIS A 126 -4.73 4.16 -10.55
N TRP A 127 -3.55 4.52 -10.04
CA TRP A 127 -3.08 4.09 -8.73
C TRP A 127 -3.72 4.98 -7.66
N ASP A 128 -4.59 4.42 -6.82
CA ASP A 128 -5.40 5.21 -5.89
C ASP A 128 -5.40 4.65 -4.45
N PRO A 129 -4.50 5.18 -3.61
CA PRO A 129 -4.45 4.86 -2.19
C PRO A 129 -5.72 5.24 -1.41
N ASP A 130 -6.40 6.35 -1.76
CA ASP A 130 -7.56 6.83 -1.02
C ASP A 130 -8.74 5.85 -1.16
N PHE A 131 -8.98 5.35 -2.38
CA PHE A 131 -9.96 4.29 -2.62
C PHE A 131 -9.55 2.98 -1.94
N ALA A 132 -8.30 2.55 -2.09
CA ALA A 132 -7.85 1.27 -1.51
C ALA A 132 -8.00 1.24 0.01
N LEU A 133 -7.70 2.36 0.68
CA LEU A 133 -7.92 2.51 2.12
C LEU A 133 -9.41 2.49 2.48
N THR A 134 -10.25 3.20 1.74
CA THR A 134 -11.70 3.20 1.98
C THR A 134 -12.26 1.77 1.90
N GLU A 135 -11.79 0.97 0.94
CA GLU A 135 -12.22 -0.42 0.76
C GLU A 135 -11.73 -1.36 1.85
N ILE A 136 -10.46 -1.26 2.29
CA ILE A 136 -9.92 -2.10 3.39
C ILE A 136 -10.70 -1.88 4.68
N PHE A 137 -11.15 -0.65 4.91
CA PHE A 137 -11.87 -0.26 6.12
C PHE A 137 -13.40 -0.27 5.90
N SER A 138 -13.89 -0.94 4.85
CA SER A 138 -15.32 -1.03 4.52
C SER A 138 -16.18 -1.62 5.66
N ASP A 139 -15.65 -2.63 6.36
CA ASP A 139 -16.31 -3.31 7.48
C ASP A 139 -16.23 -2.54 8.82
N THR A 140 -15.59 -1.36 8.83
CA THR A 140 -15.54 -0.48 10.00
C THR A 140 -16.66 0.56 9.99
N ASP A 141 -16.80 1.32 11.07
CA ASP A 141 -17.77 2.41 11.10
C ASP A 141 -17.49 3.45 10.00
N GLU A 142 -18.57 3.98 9.40
CA GLU A 142 -18.47 4.94 8.30
C GLU A 142 -17.64 6.18 8.67
N SER A 143 -17.70 6.61 9.94
CA SER A 143 -16.92 7.75 10.38
C SER A 143 -15.42 7.47 10.34
N LEU A 144 -14.96 6.28 10.72
CA LEU A 144 -13.56 5.89 10.58
C LEU A 144 -13.18 5.75 9.12
N ARG A 145 -13.97 5.00 8.35
CA ARG A 145 -13.72 4.71 6.93
C ARG A 145 -13.47 5.98 6.13
N ASN A 146 -14.33 7.00 6.30
CA ASN A 146 -14.23 8.28 5.57
C ASN A 146 -13.02 9.14 6.01
N ARG A 147 -12.37 8.81 7.12
CA ARG A 147 -11.19 9.53 7.63
C ARG A 147 -9.87 8.87 7.25
N MET A 148 -9.87 7.62 6.81
CA MET A 148 -8.64 6.87 6.49
C MET A 148 -7.74 7.58 5.45
N PRO A 149 -8.28 8.14 4.35
CA PRO A 149 -7.47 8.91 3.41
C PRO A 149 -6.77 10.13 4.04
N ASP A 150 -7.49 10.91 4.85
CA ASP A 150 -6.91 12.08 5.52
C ASP A 150 -5.89 11.67 6.58
N LEU A 151 -6.16 10.61 7.33
CA LEU A 151 -5.21 10.02 8.27
C LEU A 151 -3.90 9.65 7.57
N LEU A 152 -3.95 8.95 6.44
CA LEU A 152 -2.76 8.58 5.70
C LEU A 152 -1.98 9.81 5.23
N LYS A 153 -2.66 10.85 4.75
CA LYS A 153 -2.03 12.13 4.39
C LYS A 153 -1.34 12.77 5.60
N LYS A 154 -1.94 12.73 6.78
CA LYS A 154 -1.28 13.21 8.01
C LYS A 154 -0.07 12.35 8.40
N MET A 155 -0.19 11.03 8.31
CA MET A 155 0.93 10.11 8.58
C MET A 155 2.11 10.36 7.63
N LYS A 156 1.85 10.52 6.33
CA LYS A 156 2.87 10.90 5.33
C LYS A 156 3.59 12.19 5.70
N GLY A 157 2.87 13.19 6.21
CA GLY A 157 3.45 14.46 6.65
C GLY A 157 4.33 14.38 7.90
N PHE A 158 4.20 13.31 8.71
CA PHE A 158 5.04 13.07 9.88
C PHE A 158 6.16 12.05 9.64
N SER A 159 6.01 11.19 8.65
CA SER A 159 6.97 10.13 8.38
C SER A 159 8.25 10.69 7.73
N GLN A 160 9.35 9.99 7.95
CA GLN A 160 10.63 10.24 7.29
C GLN A 160 11.08 8.94 6.62
N SER A 161 11.33 8.98 5.32
CA SER A 161 11.69 7.78 4.54
C SER A 161 10.72 6.61 4.77
N ASN A 162 9.41 6.91 4.77
CA ASN A 162 8.31 5.97 5.05
C ASN A 162 8.28 5.40 6.48
N ILE A 163 9.12 5.89 7.38
CA ILE A 163 9.17 5.46 8.78
C ILE A 163 8.38 6.40 9.67
N ILE A 164 7.56 5.84 10.54
CA ILE A 164 6.72 6.57 11.49
C ILE A 164 6.71 5.85 12.84
N ASN A 165 6.65 6.58 13.95
CA ASN A 165 6.50 5.99 15.29
C ASN A 165 5.07 6.10 15.83
N ALA A 166 4.77 5.35 16.90
CA ALA A 166 3.44 5.32 17.51
C ALA A 166 2.96 6.72 17.98
N PHE A 167 3.87 7.58 18.45
CA PHE A 167 3.54 8.94 18.87
C PHE A 167 3.10 9.82 17.69
N GLN A 168 3.80 9.73 16.56
CA GLN A 168 3.45 10.42 15.33
C GLN A 168 2.12 9.91 14.74
N ILE A 169 1.85 8.61 14.83
CA ILE A 169 0.55 8.04 14.45
C ILE A 169 -0.56 8.65 15.33
N LYS A 170 -0.36 8.72 16.65
CA LYS A 170 -1.31 9.38 17.57
C LYS A 170 -1.56 10.85 17.19
N GLN A 171 -0.52 11.59 16.83
CA GLN A 171 -0.66 12.97 16.35
C GLN A 171 -1.43 13.05 15.02
N ALA A 172 -1.20 12.10 14.10
CA ALA A 172 -1.93 12.00 12.85
C ALA A 172 -3.43 11.73 13.09
N CYS A 173 -3.78 10.82 14.01
CA CYS A 173 -5.16 10.56 14.41
C CYS A 173 -5.86 11.82 14.91
N ALA A 174 -5.21 12.57 15.80
CA ALA A 174 -5.76 13.81 16.34
C ALA A 174 -6.00 14.85 15.22
N LYS A 175 -5.04 15.01 14.29
CA LYS A 175 -5.18 15.94 13.15
C LYS A 175 -6.25 15.51 12.14
N ALA A 176 -6.49 14.22 11.99
CA ALA A 176 -7.51 13.66 11.11
C ALA A 176 -8.89 13.52 11.78
N ASN A 177 -9.03 13.94 13.05
CA ASN A 177 -10.24 13.76 13.86
C ASN A 177 -10.70 12.29 13.96
N VAL A 178 -9.76 11.35 13.99
CA VAL A 178 -10.02 9.93 14.23
C VAL A 178 -10.17 9.72 15.75
N LYS A 179 -11.32 9.20 16.17
CA LYS A 179 -11.66 9.03 17.59
C LYS A 179 -11.28 7.66 18.15
N GLN A 180 -11.03 6.70 17.27
CA GLN A 180 -10.68 5.34 17.62
C GLN A 180 -9.37 5.31 18.42
N ASN A 181 -9.27 4.33 19.32
CA ASN A 181 -8.06 4.10 20.08
C ASN A 181 -6.88 3.84 19.12
N VAL A 182 -5.73 4.46 19.41
CA VAL A 182 -4.54 4.41 18.54
C VAL A 182 -4.01 2.99 18.38
N ASP A 183 -4.02 2.17 19.43
CA ASP A 183 -3.55 0.80 19.36
C ASP A 183 -4.46 -0.07 18.50
N THR A 184 -5.78 0.13 18.60
CA THR A 184 -6.76 -0.50 17.70
C THR A 184 -6.51 -0.09 16.26
N LEU A 185 -6.25 1.20 16.00
CA LEU A 185 -5.99 1.70 14.65
C LEU A 185 -4.68 1.15 14.08
N ILE A 186 -3.63 1.08 14.89
CA ILE A 186 -2.35 0.45 14.51
C ILE A 186 -2.58 -1.02 14.15
N ALA A 187 -3.37 -1.75 14.93
CA ALA A 187 -3.70 -3.14 14.62
C ALA A 187 -4.43 -3.27 13.28
N LEU A 188 -5.42 -2.41 13.00
CA LEU A 188 -6.14 -2.40 11.72
C LEU A 188 -5.21 -2.05 10.55
N LEU A 189 -4.36 -1.04 10.69
CA LEU A 189 -3.38 -0.65 9.66
C LEU A 189 -2.39 -1.79 9.36
N LYS A 190 -1.97 -2.54 10.39
CA LYS A 190 -1.12 -3.74 10.23
C LYS A 190 -1.84 -4.85 9.46
N VAL A 191 -3.07 -5.19 9.87
CA VAL A 191 -3.89 -6.22 9.22
C VAL A 191 -4.20 -5.84 7.77
N GLY A 192 -4.43 -4.56 7.51
CA GLY A 192 -4.59 -4.03 6.15
C GLY A 192 -3.32 -4.04 5.31
N GLY A 193 -2.15 -4.29 5.91
CA GLY A 193 -0.85 -4.22 5.22
C GLY A 193 -0.43 -2.79 4.86
N VAL A 194 -1.03 -1.78 5.50
CA VAL A 194 -0.70 -0.36 5.31
C VAL A 194 0.60 0.00 6.04
N ILE A 195 0.83 -0.61 7.20
CA ILE A 195 2.07 -0.47 7.97
C ILE A 195 2.58 -1.84 8.44
N SER A 196 3.87 -1.90 8.77
CA SER A 196 4.48 -3.06 9.42
C SER A 196 5.46 -2.60 10.50
N PRO A 197 5.48 -3.22 11.70
CA PRO A 197 6.51 -2.93 12.69
C PRO A 197 7.91 -3.09 12.10
N LYS A 198 8.84 -2.23 12.51
CA LYS A 198 10.25 -2.29 12.10
C LYS A 198 11.11 -2.75 13.26
N LEU A 199 11.23 -4.07 13.43
CA LEU A 199 11.81 -4.71 14.60
C LEU A 199 13.34 -4.64 14.63
N ARG A 200 13.99 -4.62 13.46
CA ARG A 200 15.47 -4.52 13.35
C ARG A 200 15.99 -3.11 13.60
N ALA A 201 15.10 -2.14 13.75
CA ALA A 201 15.41 -0.75 14.04
C ALA A 201 15.50 -0.47 15.55
N LEU A 202 16.13 -1.36 16.33
CA LEU A 202 16.28 -1.19 17.80
C LEU A 202 16.89 0.17 18.17
N ALA A 203 17.84 0.67 17.39
CA ALA A 203 18.41 2.01 17.57
C ALA A 203 17.37 3.14 17.37
N TYR A 204 16.44 2.99 16.42
CA TYR A 204 15.36 3.95 16.21
C TYR A 204 14.31 3.86 17.31
N VAL A 205 13.97 2.65 17.78
CA VAL A 205 13.04 2.44 18.88
C VAL A 205 13.60 3.05 20.18
N ALA A 206 14.88 2.79 20.46
CA ALA A 206 15.58 3.36 21.62
C ALA A 206 15.65 4.90 21.55
N LYS A 207 15.89 5.47 20.35
CA LYS A 207 15.90 6.92 20.13
C LYS A 207 14.50 7.56 20.16
N ALA A 208 13.48 6.85 19.70
CA ALA A 208 12.10 7.35 19.63
C ALA A 208 11.31 7.15 20.93
N GLY A 209 11.77 6.28 21.83
CA GLY A 209 11.06 5.92 23.07
C GLY A 209 9.69 5.26 22.82
N SER A 210 9.42 4.79 21.61
CA SER A 210 8.14 4.24 21.18
C SER A 210 8.30 3.27 19.99
N PRO A 211 7.34 2.36 19.77
CA PRO A 211 7.36 1.46 18.61
C PRO A 211 7.43 2.22 17.28
N VAL A 212 8.20 1.66 16.34
CA VAL A 212 8.44 2.22 15.01
C VAL A 212 7.85 1.29 13.94
N TYR A 213 7.31 1.88 12.88
CA TYR A 213 6.66 1.21 11.78
C TYR A 213 7.18 1.73 10.44
N GLU A 214 7.22 0.86 9.44
CA GLU A 214 7.32 1.20 8.03
C GLU A 214 5.92 1.33 7.44
N ILE A 215 5.65 2.41 6.72
CA ILE A 215 4.44 2.60 5.90
C ILE A 215 4.69 1.95 4.53
N ASN A 216 3.71 1.23 4.00
CA ASN A 216 3.80 0.62 2.68
C ASN A 216 4.07 1.72 1.62
N PRO A 217 5.18 1.67 0.87
CA PRO A 217 5.47 2.66 -0.16
C PRO A 217 4.35 2.82 -1.20
N CYS A 218 3.64 1.74 -1.52
CA CYS A 218 2.52 1.76 -2.46
C CYS A 218 1.35 2.64 -2.06
N VAL A 219 1.15 2.92 -0.76
CA VAL A 219 0.10 3.86 -0.35
C VAL A 219 0.56 5.31 -0.35
N LEU A 220 1.86 5.55 -0.56
CA LEU A 220 2.44 6.89 -0.58
C LEU A 220 2.80 7.39 -1.98
N ALA A 221 2.75 6.49 -2.97
CA ALA A 221 2.95 6.75 -4.40
C ALA A 221 1.96 7.76 -4.95
#